data_AF-A0A497T1V5-F1
#
_entry.id   AF-A0A497T1V5-F1
#
_cell.length_a   1.000
_cell.length_b   1.000
_cell.length_c   1.000
_cell.angle_alpha   90.00
_cell.angle_beta   90.00
_cell.angle_gamma   90.00
#
_symmetry.space_group_name_H-M   'P 1'
#
loop_
_entity.id
_entity.type
_entity.pdbx_description
1 polymer ?
#
loop_
_entity_poly.entity_id
_entity_poly.type
_entity_poly.pdbx_seq_one_letter_code
_entity_poly.pdbx_strand_id
1 'polypeptide(L)'
;MVKIGRSVYGFGCVIYIQDDSIDEIHTILHPSIYLYKAYVGKIRNPRDITSTDSEVNLIELSGRSRADWMYFNNSEIGKIELGGRSQAWMDFHSSKAGEIKLSDNSKAYSINLINSKADLIESYDNSEFSLYLKGNSKLEKLLSSQNSKINIYVESEARIEDFEGDIQLLRRSQIEGEIPKKLEQIIGK
;
A
#
# COMPACT_ATOMS: atom_id res chain seq x y z
N MET A 1 20.36 5.90 -11.36
CA MET A 1 19.95 4.51 -11.05
C MET A 1 20.89 3.90 -10.02
N VAL A 2 20.40 3.59 -8.83
CA VAL A 2 21.14 2.83 -7.80
C VAL A 2 20.84 1.34 -8.00
N LYS A 3 21.87 0.53 -8.32
CA LYS A 3 21.77 -0.93 -8.45
C LYS A 3 22.53 -1.61 -7.32
N ILE A 4 21.86 -2.43 -6.53
CA ILE A 4 22.48 -3.21 -5.45
C ILE A 4 22.61 -4.67 -5.88
N GLY A 5 23.85 -5.17 -5.99
CA GLY A 5 24.18 -6.56 -6.34
C GLY A 5 23.95 -7.56 -5.20
N ARG A 6 24.25 -8.85 -5.41
CA ARG A 6 24.06 -9.93 -4.42
C ARG A 6 25.07 -9.85 -3.26
N SER A 7 24.57 -9.94 -2.03
CA SER A 7 25.32 -10.18 -0.79
C SER A 7 25.09 -11.63 -0.35
N VAL A 8 26.15 -12.28 0.11
CA VAL A 8 26.16 -13.65 0.63
C VAL A 8 25.75 -13.69 2.12
N TYR A 9 25.60 -12.53 2.77
CA TYR A 9 25.34 -12.42 4.20
C TYR A 9 24.04 -11.64 4.48
N GLY A 10 23.18 -12.22 5.31
CA GLY A 10 21.83 -11.77 5.67
C GLY A 10 21.74 -10.53 6.57
N PHE A 11 22.59 -9.52 6.33
CA PHE A 11 22.45 -8.20 6.92
C PHE A 11 21.96 -7.22 5.85
N GLY A 12 20.78 -6.63 6.08
CA GLY A 12 20.10 -5.76 5.13
C GLY A 12 20.96 -4.57 4.72
N CYS A 13 21.10 -4.35 3.41
CA CYS A 13 21.67 -3.11 2.91
C CYS A 13 20.70 -1.98 3.28
N VAL A 14 21.21 -0.88 3.84
CA VAL A 14 20.44 0.32 4.16
C VAL A 14 20.72 1.36 3.09
N ILE A 15 19.68 1.85 2.42
CA ILE A 15 19.78 2.98 1.49
C ILE A 15 19.21 4.19 2.21
N TYR A 16 20.01 5.24 2.38
CA TYR A 16 19.57 6.51 2.92
C TYR A 16 19.68 7.58 1.84
N ILE A 17 18.57 8.24 1.54
CA ILE A 17 18.48 9.32 0.55
C ILE A 17 17.83 10.51 1.24
N GLN A 18 18.52 11.64 1.18
CA GLN A 18 18.09 12.86 1.83
C GLN A 18 18.26 14.06 0.90
N ASP A 19 17.24 14.90 0.81
CA ASP A 19 17.27 16.17 0.07
C ASP A 19 17.79 15.99 -1.39
N ASP A 20 17.43 14.86 -2.00
CA ASP A 20 17.96 14.40 -3.29
C ASP A 20 16.84 13.77 -4.16
N SER A 21 17.13 13.63 -5.45
CA SER A 21 16.23 13.08 -6.47
C SER A 21 16.87 11.89 -7.16
N ILE A 22 16.21 10.72 -7.11
CA ILE A 22 16.70 9.49 -7.73
C ILE A 22 15.65 8.91 -8.67
N ASP A 23 16.03 8.67 -9.93
CA ASP A 23 15.10 8.09 -10.91
C ASP A 23 14.63 6.69 -10.53
N GLU A 24 15.55 5.82 -10.08
CA GLU A 24 15.25 4.43 -9.80
C GLU A 24 16.18 3.81 -8.75
N ILE A 25 15.55 3.10 -7.81
CA ILE A 25 16.15 2.16 -6.86
C ILE A 25 15.66 0.76 -7.20
N HIS A 26 16.55 -0.09 -7.70
CA HIS A 26 16.23 -1.50 -7.94
C HIS A 26 16.98 -2.38 -6.95
N THR A 27 16.19 -3.15 -6.20
CA THR A 27 16.72 -4.03 -5.16
C THR A 27 16.67 -5.49 -5.57
N ILE A 28 17.78 -6.19 -5.39
CA ILE A 28 17.89 -7.66 -5.50
C ILE A 28 18.03 -8.29 -4.10
N LEU A 29 18.41 -7.47 -3.11
CA LEU A 29 18.83 -7.90 -1.78
C LEU A 29 17.84 -7.64 -0.66
N HIS A 30 16.60 -7.24 -0.97
CA HIS A 30 15.63 -6.89 0.06
C HIS A 30 16.20 -5.87 1.09
N PRO A 31 16.73 -4.71 0.64
CA PRO A 31 17.23 -3.66 1.52
C PRO A 31 16.09 -2.89 2.21
N SER A 32 16.43 -2.25 3.32
CA SER A 32 15.61 -1.24 3.95
C SER A 32 15.98 0.13 3.36
N ILE A 33 14.98 0.87 2.90
CA ILE A 33 15.14 2.16 2.24
C ILE A 33 14.59 3.25 3.15
N TYR A 34 15.37 4.29 3.38
CA TYR A 34 15.02 5.46 4.17
C TYR A 34 15.09 6.70 3.30
N LEU A 35 13.95 7.38 3.15
CA LEU A 35 13.80 8.60 2.37
C LEU A 35 13.42 9.74 3.31
N TYR A 36 14.15 10.85 3.23
CA TYR A 36 13.82 12.07 3.95
C TYR A 36 13.92 13.27 3.01
N LYS A 37 12.80 13.98 2.79
CA LYS A 37 12.75 15.10 1.84
C LYS A 37 13.31 14.75 0.46
N ALA A 38 13.06 13.53 0.01
CA ALA A 38 13.60 13.00 -1.23
C ALA A 38 12.51 12.80 -2.28
N TYR A 39 12.93 12.76 -3.54
CA TYR A 39 12.10 12.32 -4.66
C TYR A 39 12.66 11.01 -5.22
N VAL A 40 11.80 10.00 -5.40
CA VAL A 40 12.19 8.75 -6.05
C VAL A 40 11.21 8.38 -7.17
N GLY A 41 11.72 8.29 -8.40
CA GLY A 41 10.90 7.90 -9.55
C GLY A 41 10.35 6.48 -9.43
N LYS A 42 11.19 5.50 -9.08
CA LYS A 42 10.75 4.11 -8.93
C LYS A 42 11.53 3.33 -7.87
N ILE A 43 10.83 2.53 -7.08
CA ILE A 43 11.41 1.54 -6.16
C ILE A 43 10.91 0.14 -6.52
N ARG A 44 11.83 -0.82 -6.68
CA ARG A 44 11.51 -2.22 -7.01
C ARG A 44 11.91 -3.20 -5.93
N ASN A 45 10.96 -4.05 -5.55
CA ASN A 45 11.08 -5.18 -4.62
C ASN A 45 11.70 -4.86 -3.24
N PRO A 46 11.39 -3.71 -2.62
CA PRO A 46 11.95 -3.32 -1.33
C PRO A 46 11.63 -4.37 -0.25
N ARG A 47 12.45 -4.45 0.80
CA ARG A 47 12.06 -5.17 2.02
C ARG A 47 11.34 -4.26 2.98
N ASP A 48 11.95 -3.11 3.22
CA ASP A 48 11.37 -2.08 4.07
C ASP A 48 11.49 -0.73 3.38
N ILE A 49 10.48 0.12 3.59
CA ILE A 49 10.54 1.53 3.22
C ILE A 49 10.12 2.34 4.43
N THR A 50 10.92 3.34 4.78
CA THR A 50 10.52 4.45 5.65
C THR A 50 10.66 5.72 4.83
N SER A 51 9.54 6.36 4.53
CA SER A 51 9.48 7.62 3.79
C SER A 51 8.94 8.71 4.69
N THR A 52 9.68 9.82 4.83
CA THR A 52 9.23 10.99 5.58
C THR A 52 9.40 12.25 4.74
N ASP A 53 8.35 13.06 4.63
CA ASP A 53 8.35 14.31 3.86
C ASP A 53 8.83 14.11 2.40
N SER A 54 8.58 12.94 1.80
CA SER A 54 9.16 12.53 0.51
C SER A 54 8.09 12.18 -0.51
N GLU A 55 8.49 12.13 -1.78
CA GLU A 55 7.64 11.77 -2.91
C GLU A 55 8.19 10.53 -3.62
N VAL A 56 7.33 9.56 -3.92
CA VAL A 56 7.69 8.35 -4.69
C VAL A 56 6.65 8.09 -5.77
N ASN A 57 7.02 8.10 -7.06
CA ASN A 57 6.00 7.89 -8.11
C ASN A 57 5.50 6.45 -8.15
N LEU A 58 6.39 5.46 -8.03
CA LEU A 58 6.05 4.05 -8.19
C LEU A 58 6.84 3.15 -7.25
N ILE A 59 6.12 2.31 -6.51
CA ILE A 59 6.68 1.16 -5.77
C ILE A 59 6.12 -0.11 -6.40
N GLU A 60 6.99 -1.02 -6.83
CA GLU A 60 6.60 -2.25 -7.53
C GLU A 60 7.16 -3.47 -6.80
N LEU A 61 6.27 -4.38 -6.40
CA LEU A 61 6.58 -5.70 -5.85
C LEU A 61 6.09 -6.76 -6.81
N SER A 62 6.97 -7.66 -7.24
CA SER A 62 6.67 -8.68 -8.24
C SER A 62 7.12 -10.08 -7.81
N GLY A 63 6.55 -11.10 -8.45
CA GLY A 63 6.96 -12.49 -8.26
C GLY A 63 6.62 -13.04 -6.87
N ARG A 64 7.65 -13.28 -6.04
CA ARG A 64 7.48 -13.73 -4.63
C ARG A 64 8.10 -12.74 -3.63
N SER A 65 8.27 -11.49 -4.06
CA SER A 65 8.85 -10.45 -3.21
C SER A 65 7.96 -10.16 -2.02
N ARG A 66 8.61 -9.85 -0.90
CA ARG A 66 7.92 -9.50 0.34
C ARG A 66 8.53 -8.25 0.94
N ALA A 67 7.72 -7.20 1.04
CA ALA A 67 7.99 -6.06 1.89
C ALA A 67 7.44 -6.37 3.29
N ASP A 68 8.31 -6.39 4.30
CA ASP A 68 7.88 -6.58 5.69
C ASP A 68 7.19 -5.33 6.21
N TRP A 69 7.64 -4.14 5.79
CA TRP A 69 7.04 -2.89 6.24
C TRP A 69 7.24 -1.75 5.25
N MET A 70 6.17 -1.05 4.87
CA MET A 70 6.25 0.21 4.14
C MET A 70 5.55 1.30 4.95
N TYR A 71 6.35 2.21 5.52
CA TYR A 71 5.90 3.32 6.34
C TYR A 71 6.04 4.63 5.57
N PHE A 72 4.95 5.35 5.46
CA PHE A 72 4.87 6.65 4.79
C PHE A 72 4.36 7.68 5.79
N ASN A 73 5.16 8.70 6.07
CA ASN A 73 4.82 9.79 6.98
C ASN A 73 4.93 11.12 6.25
N ASN A 74 3.83 11.86 6.19
CA ASN A 74 3.75 13.11 5.44
C ASN A 74 4.35 13.00 4.01
N SER A 75 4.07 11.89 3.33
CA SER A 75 4.66 11.56 2.03
C SER A 75 3.58 11.44 0.95
N GLU A 76 3.96 11.68 -0.31
CA GLU A 76 3.11 11.48 -1.48
C GLU A 76 3.61 10.29 -2.30
N ILE A 77 2.75 9.28 -2.46
CA ILE A 77 3.05 8.07 -3.21
C ILE A 77 2.13 8.03 -4.43
N GLY A 78 2.70 8.10 -5.63
CA GLY A 78 1.92 8.05 -6.87
C GLY A 78 1.19 6.72 -7.00
N LYS A 79 1.94 5.61 -6.95
CA LYS A 79 1.41 4.27 -7.16
C LYS A 79 2.17 3.19 -6.39
N ILE A 80 1.44 2.20 -5.88
CA ILE A 80 1.98 0.93 -5.38
C ILE A 80 1.36 -0.23 -6.16
N GLU A 81 2.19 -1.09 -6.75
CA GLU A 81 1.77 -2.30 -7.47
C GLU A 81 2.29 -3.56 -6.78
N LEU A 82 1.36 -4.40 -6.33
CA LEU A 82 1.62 -5.76 -5.88
C LEU A 82 1.19 -6.75 -6.97
N GLY A 83 2.17 -7.37 -7.62
CA GLY A 83 1.97 -8.42 -8.60
C GLY A 83 2.60 -9.75 -8.20
N GLY A 84 2.17 -10.84 -8.82
CA GLY A 84 2.48 -12.21 -8.40
C GLY A 84 2.06 -12.52 -6.96
N ARG A 85 2.69 -13.54 -6.37
CA ARG A 85 2.52 -13.91 -4.95
C ARG A 85 3.30 -12.97 -4.02
N SER A 86 3.31 -11.68 -4.32
CA SER A 86 3.98 -10.68 -3.52
C SER A 86 3.20 -10.34 -2.26
N GLN A 87 3.91 -9.83 -1.26
CA GLN A 87 3.38 -9.59 0.06
C GLN A 87 3.84 -8.25 0.62
N ALA A 88 2.95 -7.52 1.29
CA ALA A 88 3.28 -6.22 1.89
C ALA A 88 2.48 -5.90 3.15
N TRP A 89 3.05 -5.07 4.02
CA TRP A 89 2.35 -4.25 5.01
C TRP A 89 2.56 -2.78 4.66
N MET A 90 1.50 -1.97 4.73
CA MET A 90 1.55 -0.56 4.34
C MET A 90 0.87 0.32 5.38
N ASP A 91 1.61 1.32 5.86
CA ASP A 91 1.18 2.28 6.87
C ASP A 91 1.38 3.71 6.36
N PHE A 92 0.27 4.43 6.21
CA PHE A 92 0.24 5.82 5.76
C PHE A 92 -0.20 6.72 6.92
N HIS A 93 0.65 7.68 7.26
CA HIS A 93 0.42 8.67 8.31
C HIS A 93 0.48 10.06 7.70
N SER A 94 -0.63 10.80 7.76
CA SER A 94 -0.75 12.13 7.16
C SER A 94 -0.26 12.17 5.70
N SER A 95 -0.46 11.08 4.95
CA SER A 95 0.14 10.84 3.65
C SER A 95 -0.93 10.70 2.57
N LYS A 96 -0.50 10.78 1.31
CA LYS A 96 -1.36 10.55 0.15
C LYS A 96 -0.84 9.39 -0.69
N ALA A 97 -1.74 8.51 -1.10
CA ALA A 97 -1.49 7.51 -2.14
C ALA A 97 -2.40 7.78 -3.34
N GLY A 98 -1.87 7.81 -4.56
CA GLY A 98 -2.69 7.86 -5.76
C GLY A 98 -3.40 6.53 -5.98
N GLU A 99 -2.65 5.47 -6.28
CA GLU A 99 -3.20 4.15 -6.57
C GLU A 99 -2.48 3.04 -5.80
N ILE A 100 -3.23 2.11 -5.20
CA ILE A 100 -2.70 0.86 -4.66
C ILE A 100 -3.38 -0.29 -5.40
N LYS A 101 -2.60 -1.06 -6.15
CA LYS A 101 -3.09 -2.15 -6.99
C LYS A 101 -2.56 -3.49 -6.51
N LEU A 102 -3.48 -4.44 -6.33
CA LEU A 102 -3.20 -5.83 -5.98
C LEU A 102 -3.67 -6.76 -7.10
N SER A 103 -2.78 -7.64 -7.56
CA SER A 103 -3.04 -8.58 -8.66
C SER A 103 -2.33 -9.92 -8.44
N ASP A 104 -2.68 -10.94 -9.23
CA ASP A 104 -1.97 -12.22 -9.34
C ASP A 104 -1.72 -12.99 -8.03
N ASN A 105 -2.74 -13.10 -7.15
CA ASN A 105 -2.62 -13.72 -5.81
C ASN A 105 -1.66 -12.97 -4.86
N SER A 106 -1.50 -11.66 -5.06
CA SER A 106 -0.76 -10.82 -4.13
C SER A 106 -1.55 -10.63 -2.82
N LYS A 107 -0.84 -10.22 -1.78
CA LYS A 107 -1.44 -9.99 -0.47
C LYS A 107 -0.88 -8.75 0.21
N ALA A 108 -1.75 -7.79 0.53
CA ALA A 108 -1.42 -6.76 1.50
C ALA A 108 -1.99 -7.17 2.86
N TYR A 109 -1.15 -7.54 3.81
CA TYR A 109 -1.63 -7.93 5.14
C TYR A 109 -2.43 -6.81 5.82
N SER A 110 -1.98 -5.57 5.63
CA SER A 110 -2.69 -4.37 6.02
C SER A 110 -2.39 -3.22 5.05
N ILE A 111 -3.41 -2.42 4.80
CA ILE A 111 -3.32 -1.07 4.26
C ILE A 111 -3.93 -0.17 5.32
N ASN A 112 -3.09 0.53 6.07
CA ASN A 112 -3.50 1.43 7.14
C ASN A 112 -3.42 2.89 6.67
N LEU A 113 -4.57 3.56 6.58
CA LEU A 113 -4.65 5.00 6.35
C LEU A 113 -4.97 5.69 7.67
N ILE A 114 -4.06 6.53 8.15
CA ILE A 114 -4.19 7.28 9.41
C ILE A 114 -4.05 8.77 9.08
N ASN A 115 -5.14 9.52 9.23
CA ASN A 115 -5.27 10.90 8.74
C ASN A 115 -4.77 11.07 7.29
N SER A 116 -5.01 10.06 6.46
CA SER A 116 -4.38 9.91 5.15
C SER A 116 -5.42 9.78 4.04
N LYS A 117 -4.99 10.03 2.81
CA LYS A 117 -5.83 9.91 1.62
C LYS A 117 -5.31 8.82 0.69
N ALA A 118 -6.22 8.03 0.13
CA ALA A 118 -5.94 7.23 -1.05
C ALA A 118 -6.96 7.57 -2.15
N ASP A 119 -6.51 7.79 -3.38
CA ASP A 119 -7.43 8.05 -4.49
C ASP A 119 -8.06 6.73 -4.99
N LEU A 120 -7.28 5.65 -5.10
CA LEU A 120 -7.79 4.37 -5.60
C LEU A 120 -7.11 3.17 -4.93
N ILE A 121 -7.91 2.18 -4.53
CA ILE A 121 -7.43 0.83 -4.21
C ILE A 121 -8.11 -0.15 -5.15
N GLU A 122 -7.34 -0.90 -5.92
CA GLU A 122 -7.85 -1.95 -6.81
C GLU A 122 -7.35 -3.35 -6.39
N SER A 123 -8.25 -4.33 -6.41
CA SER A 123 -7.91 -5.73 -6.13
C SER A 123 -8.46 -6.68 -7.19
N TYR A 124 -7.57 -7.52 -7.73
CA TYR A 124 -7.84 -8.48 -8.82
C TYR A 124 -7.27 -9.88 -8.50
N ASP A 125 -7.72 -10.88 -9.25
CA ASP A 125 -7.08 -12.19 -9.41
C ASP A 125 -6.75 -12.91 -8.09
N ASN A 126 -7.77 -13.12 -7.24
CA ASN A 126 -7.66 -13.77 -5.93
C ASN A 126 -6.70 -13.06 -4.95
N SER A 127 -6.53 -11.74 -5.08
CA SER A 127 -5.73 -10.97 -4.12
C SER A 127 -6.46 -10.79 -2.79
N GLU A 128 -5.68 -10.54 -1.74
CA GLU A 128 -6.20 -10.43 -0.37
C GLU A 128 -5.65 -9.20 0.35
N PHE A 129 -6.52 -8.47 1.05
CA PHE A 129 -6.04 -7.44 1.97
C PHE A 129 -6.97 -7.10 3.14
N SER A 130 -6.40 -6.45 4.15
CA SER A 130 -7.19 -5.79 5.20
C SER A 130 -6.98 -4.28 5.11
N LEU A 131 -8.09 -3.54 5.06
CA LEU A 131 -8.13 -2.10 4.91
C LEU A 131 -8.58 -1.45 6.20
N TYR A 132 -7.77 -0.53 6.73
CA TYR A 132 -8.08 0.23 7.94
C TYR A 132 -8.03 1.71 7.63
N LEU A 133 -9.15 2.41 7.79
CA LEU A 133 -9.21 3.86 7.71
C LEU A 133 -9.48 4.43 9.10
N LYS A 134 -8.56 5.29 9.56
CA LYS A 134 -8.56 5.86 10.92
C LYS A 134 -8.41 7.38 10.91
N GLY A 135 -8.97 8.02 11.93
CA GLY A 135 -9.06 9.49 11.99
C GLY A 135 -9.73 10.07 10.74
N ASN A 136 -9.28 11.24 10.28
CA ASN A 136 -9.85 11.95 9.12
C ASN A 136 -9.42 11.33 7.76
N SER A 137 -9.29 10.01 7.68
CA SER A 137 -8.83 9.33 6.47
C SER A 137 -9.92 9.21 5.42
N LYS A 138 -9.51 9.25 4.15
CA LYS A 138 -10.42 9.21 3.01
C LYS A 138 -9.91 8.26 1.92
N LEU A 139 -10.76 7.34 1.46
CA LEU A 139 -10.57 6.59 0.23
C LEU A 139 -11.58 7.06 -0.82
N GLU A 140 -11.12 7.58 -1.96
CA GLU A 140 -12.04 8.06 -3.00
C GLU A 140 -12.73 6.89 -3.71
N LYS A 141 -12.01 5.83 -4.10
CA LYS A 141 -12.62 4.67 -4.75
C LYS A 141 -12.00 3.35 -4.32
N LEU A 142 -12.86 2.39 -3.98
CA LEU A 142 -12.50 0.99 -3.79
C LEU A 142 -13.02 0.15 -4.97
N LEU A 143 -12.10 -0.46 -5.70
CA LEU A 143 -12.38 -1.39 -6.78
C LEU A 143 -11.99 -2.82 -6.41
N SER A 144 -12.92 -3.75 -6.62
CA SER A 144 -12.66 -5.18 -6.38
C SER A 144 -13.26 -6.03 -7.47
N SER A 145 -12.50 -6.98 -7.98
CA SER A 145 -13.01 -8.01 -8.86
C SER A 145 -12.40 -9.37 -8.56
N GLN A 146 -13.04 -10.42 -9.10
CA GLN A 146 -12.54 -11.80 -9.14
C GLN A 146 -12.01 -12.35 -7.81
N ASN A 147 -12.91 -12.84 -6.96
CA ASN A 147 -12.58 -13.58 -5.72
C ASN A 147 -11.62 -12.84 -4.77
N SER A 148 -11.58 -11.52 -4.85
CA SER A 148 -10.78 -10.70 -3.93
C SER A 148 -11.32 -10.80 -2.52
N LYS A 149 -10.42 -10.97 -1.56
CA LYS A 149 -10.74 -11.21 -0.15
C LYS A 149 -10.36 -10.01 0.69
N ILE A 150 -11.35 -9.40 1.35
CA ILE A 150 -11.15 -8.11 2.01
C ILE A 150 -11.70 -8.14 3.45
N ASN A 151 -10.96 -7.56 4.39
CA ASN A 151 -11.53 -7.04 5.65
C ASN A 151 -11.53 -5.51 5.60
N ILE A 152 -12.61 -4.87 6.05
CA ILE A 152 -12.74 -3.41 6.01
C ILE A 152 -13.06 -2.89 7.42
N TYR A 153 -12.24 -1.93 7.87
CA TYR A 153 -12.40 -1.22 9.13
C TYR A 153 -12.42 0.28 8.83
N VAL A 154 -13.50 0.98 9.21
CA VAL A 154 -13.66 2.42 8.99
C VAL A 154 -14.11 3.07 10.30
N GLU A 155 -13.24 3.88 10.91
CA GLU A 155 -13.56 4.68 12.11
C GLU A 155 -14.54 5.81 11.81
N SER A 156 -15.19 6.36 12.84
CA SER A 156 -16.30 7.32 12.71
C SER A 156 -16.01 8.57 11.85
N GLU A 157 -14.77 9.05 11.84
CA GLU A 157 -14.35 10.23 11.07
C GLU A 157 -13.85 9.88 9.66
N ALA A 158 -13.65 8.59 9.38
CA ALA A 158 -13.12 8.11 8.12
C ALA A 158 -14.23 7.79 7.12
N ARG A 159 -13.88 7.79 5.83
CA ARG A 159 -14.86 7.43 4.79
C ARG A 159 -14.30 6.80 3.53
N ILE A 160 -15.15 6.00 2.89
CA ILE A 160 -15.00 5.49 1.52
C ILE A 160 -16.09 6.15 0.66
N GLU A 161 -15.71 6.87 -0.40
CA GLU A 161 -16.67 7.66 -1.20
C GLU A 161 -17.38 6.81 -2.27
N ASP A 162 -16.64 5.94 -2.95
CA ASP A 162 -17.19 5.08 -4.00
C ASP A 162 -16.69 3.64 -3.89
N PHE A 163 -17.54 2.71 -4.30
CA PHE A 163 -17.25 1.28 -4.32
C PHE A 163 -17.88 0.62 -5.54
N GLU A 164 -17.04 -0.07 -6.30
CA GLU A 164 -17.47 -0.87 -7.43
C GLU A 164 -16.75 -2.22 -7.41
N GLY A 165 -17.53 -3.29 -7.28
CA GLY A 165 -16.98 -4.63 -7.29
C GLY A 165 -17.87 -5.68 -6.67
N ASP A 166 -17.30 -6.89 -6.60
CA ASP A 166 -17.76 -8.00 -5.78
C ASP A 166 -16.62 -8.36 -4.81
N ILE A 167 -16.93 -8.47 -3.52
CA ILE A 167 -15.95 -8.71 -2.46
C ILE A 167 -16.33 -9.95 -1.66
N GLN A 168 -15.35 -10.81 -1.40
CA GLN A 168 -15.49 -11.85 -0.40
C GLN A 168 -14.98 -11.33 0.94
N LEU A 169 -15.86 -11.21 1.93
CA LEU A 169 -15.46 -10.81 3.28
C LEU A 169 -14.74 -11.95 4.00
N LEU A 170 -13.61 -11.63 4.63
CA LEU A 170 -12.81 -12.63 5.33
C LEU A 170 -13.40 -13.02 6.69
N ARG A 171 -13.37 -12.15 7.71
CA ARG A 171 -13.78 -12.59 9.07
C ARG A 171 -14.40 -11.56 10.01
N ARG A 172 -14.36 -10.24 9.78
CA ARG A 172 -15.16 -9.21 10.51
C ARG A 172 -14.84 -7.82 9.96
N SER A 173 -15.81 -7.16 9.34
CA SER A 173 -15.73 -5.73 9.03
C SER A 173 -16.32 -4.94 10.20
N GLN A 174 -15.74 -3.79 10.55
CA GLN A 174 -16.27 -2.85 11.55
C GLN A 174 -16.35 -1.48 10.92
N ILE A 175 -17.56 -0.94 10.84
CA ILE A 175 -17.82 0.31 10.12
C ILE A 175 -18.55 1.25 11.08
N GLU A 176 -17.87 2.30 11.49
CA GLU A 176 -18.41 3.42 12.25
C GLU A 176 -18.50 4.69 11.41
N GLY A 177 -17.62 4.84 10.41
CA GLY A 177 -17.63 5.95 9.45
C GLY A 177 -18.53 5.73 8.23
N GLU A 178 -18.37 6.60 7.23
CA GLU A 178 -19.20 6.63 6.03
C GLU A 178 -18.67 5.68 4.95
N ILE A 179 -19.56 4.87 4.37
CA ILE A 179 -19.23 4.00 3.24
C ILE A 179 -20.36 4.00 2.20
N PRO A 180 -20.10 3.59 0.95
CA PRO A 180 -21.13 3.60 -0.09
C PRO A 180 -22.21 2.55 0.20
N LYS A 181 -23.48 2.86 -0.08
CA LYS A 181 -24.62 1.95 0.15
C LYS A 181 -24.44 0.55 -0.41
N LYS A 182 -23.82 0.45 -1.59
CA LYS A 182 -23.52 -0.85 -2.23
C LYS A 182 -22.58 -1.70 -1.37
N LEU A 183 -21.59 -1.06 -0.72
CA LEU A 183 -20.67 -1.73 0.19
C LEU A 183 -21.35 -2.08 1.52
N GLU A 184 -22.22 -1.21 2.05
CA GLU A 184 -23.02 -1.49 3.25
C GLU A 184 -23.85 -2.76 3.11
N GLN A 185 -24.52 -2.92 1.95
CA GLN A 185 -25.34 -4.10 1.65
C GLN A 185 -24.54 -5.41 1.66
N ILE A 186 -23.28 -5.37 1.22
CA ILE A 186 -22.42 -6.57 1.20
C ILE A 186 -21.93 -6.91 2.63
N ILE A 187 -21.63 -5.89 3.43
CA ILE A 187 -21.15 -6.06 4.81
C ILE A 187 -22.28 -6.53 5.75
N GLY A 188 -23.53 -6.23 5.43
CA GLY A 188 -24.69 -6.68 6.20
C GLY A 188 -25.00 -5.80 7.40
N LYS A 189 -24.99 -4.48 7.21
CA LYS A 189 -25.62 -3.52 8.13
C LYS A 189 -27.14 -3.48 7.95
#